data_AF-E0XXM0-F1
#
_entry.id   AF-E0XXM0-F1
#
_cell.length_a   1.000
_cell.length_b   1.000
_cell.length_c   1.000
_cell.angle_alpha   90.00
_cell.angle_beta   90.00
_cell.angle_gamma   90.00
#
_symmetry.space_group_name_H-M   'P 1'
#
loop_
_entity.id
_entity.type
_entity.pdbx_description
1 polymer ?
#
loop_
_entity_poly.entity_id
_entity_poly.type
_entity_poly.pdbx_seq_one_letter_code
_entity_poly.pdbx_strand_id
1 'polypeptide(L)'
;MINICADAGSIQESDFRQPIVVDSDFTIIVGHTRCEASKKLGLESVPVHIAEGLSEQHIIANRLAHNRAAEDSECNLELLELELEEISHPITNGFNEDELTRIKAVVMTGHNDYGEVPDVKDASSIFLSDLIELGHHRLVCRDSTNAEYVDLYLGE
;
A
#
# COMPACT_ATOMS: atom_id res chain seq x y z
N MET A 1 3.67 -1.26 0.94
CA MET A 1 4.37 -1.33 -0.36
C MET A 1 3.33 -1.01 -1.42
N ILE A 2 3.44 0.10 -2.14
CA ILE A 2 2.44 0.46 -3.16
C ILE A 2 2.56 -0.54 -4.32
N ASN A 3 1.47 -1.22 -4.70
CA ASN A 3 1.49 -2.23 -5.74
C ASN A 3 1.54 -1.59 -7.14
N ILE A 4 2.74 -1.23 -7.60
CA ILE A 4 2.99 -0.60 -8.90
C ILE A 4 2.53 -1.50 -10.08
N CYS A 5 2.45 -2.82 -9.87
CA CYS A 5 2.02 -3.75 -10.91
C CYS A 5 0.53 -3.56 -11.25
N ALA A 6 -0.27 -3.08 -10.29
CA ALA A 6 -1.69 -2.87 -10.52
C ALA A 6 -1.98 -1.73 -11.50
N ASP A 7 -1.31 -0.60 -11.31
CA ASP A 7 -1.41 0.54 -12.22
C ASP A 7 -0.86 0.22 -13.61
N ALA A 8 0.17 -0.63 -13.71
CA ALA A 8 0.72 -1.03 -15.00
C ALA A 8 -0.28 -1.88 -15.82
N GLY A 9 -0.91 -2.88 -15.21
CA GLY A 9 -1.97 -3.67 -15.87
C GLY A 9 -3.16 -2.81 -16.27
N SER A 10 -3.59 -1.92 -15.36
CA SER A 10 -4.69 -1.00 -15.62
C SER A 10 -4.43 -0.07 -16.82
N ILE A 11 -3.23 0.51 -16.91
CA ILE A 11 -2.85 1.37 -18.04
C ILE A 11 -2.80 0.58 -19.36
N GLN A 12 -2.34 -0.67 -19.34
CA GLN A 12 -2.28 -1.51 -20.54
C GLN A 12 -3.65 -1.88 -21.10
N GLU A 13 -4.65 -2.10 -20.26
CA GLU A 13 -5.99 -2.50 -20.71
C GLU A 13 -6.94 -1.34 -20.99
N SER A 14 -6.85 -0.27 -20.18
CA SER A 14 -7.88 0.76 -20.14
C SER A 14 -7.39 2.15 -20.57
N ASP A 15 -6.14 2.26 -21.03
CA ASP A 15 -5.43 3.52 -21.18
C ASP A 15 -5.47 4.36 -19.87
N PHE A 16 -4.93 5.57 -19.91
CA PHE A 16 -5.04 6.49 -18.77
C PHE A 16 -6.47 6.97 -18.56
N ARG A 17 -7.12 6.50 -17.50
CA ARG A 17 -8.42 7.03 -17.05
C ARG A 17 -8.33 8.32 -16.24
N GLN A 18 -7.17 8.57 -15.62
CA GLN A 18 -6.91 9.78 -14.84
C GLN A 18 -5.47 10.26 -15.11
N PRO A 19 -5.26 11.56 -15.41
CA PRO A 19 -3.93 12.08 -15.69
C PRO A 19 -3.04 12.13 -14.44
N ILE A 20 -1.73 12.31 -14.64
CA ILE A 20 -0.81 12.71 -13.57
C ILE A 20 -0.99 14.22 -13.33
N VAL A 21 -1.08 14.64 -12.08
CA VAL A 21 -1.22 16.07 -11.74
C VAL A 21 0.16 16.62 -11.37
N VAL A 22 0.56 17.70 -12.01
CA VAL A 22 1.85 18.39 -11.78
C VAL A 22 1.66 19.88 -11.49
N ASP A 23 2.65 20.52 -10.89
CA ASP A 23 2.73 21.98 -10.82
C ASP A 23 3.32 22.58 -12.11
N SER A 24 3.46 23.92 -12.14
CA SER A 24 4.02 24.65 -13.28
C SER A 24 5.46 24.28 -13.64
N ASP A 25 6.20 23.70 -12.69
CA ASP A 25 7.58 23.24 -12.87
C ASP A 25 7.65 21.74 -13.22
N PHE A 26 6.50 21.12 -13.56
CA PHE A 26 6.35 19.70 -13.84
C PHE A 26 6.70 18.78 -12.66
N THR A 27 6.66 19.28 -11.43
CA THR A 27 6.80 18.43 -10.24
C THR A 27 5.48 17.74 -9.95
N ILE A 28 5.51 16.42 -9.74
CA ILE A 28 4.32 15.63 -9.46
C ILE A 28 3.68 16.07 -8.14
N ILE A 29 2.37 16.29 -8.19
CA ILE A 29 1.50 16.55 -7.04
C ILE A 29 0.72 15.27 -6.70
N VAL A 30 0.15 14.62 -7.73
CA VAL A 30 -0.70 13.41 -7.58
C VAL A 30 -0.40 12.44 -8.72
N GLY A 31 -0.42 11.13 -8.42
CA GLY A 31 -0.26 10.08 -9.43
C GLY A 31 1.17 9.55 -9.57
N HIS A 32 1.95 9.55 -8.49
CA HIS A 32 3.29 8.95 -8.46
C HIS A 32 3.30 7.49 -8.93
N THR A 33 2.33 6.69 -8.49
CA THR A 33 2.22 5.27 -8.87
C THR A 33 1.99 5.09 -10.37
N ARG A 34 1.09 5.90 -10.96
CA ARG A 34 0.89 5.94 -12.43
C ARG A 34 2.15 6.35 -13.18
N CYS A 35 2.90 7.32 -12.66
CA CYS A 35 4.18 7.71 -13.25
C CYS A 35 5.19 6.54 -13.26
N GLU A 36 5.34 5.85 -12.13
CA GLU A 36 6.24 4.68 -12.04
C GLU A 36 5.77 3.50 -12.90
N ALA A 37 4.45 3.24 -12.96
CA ALA A 37 3.88 2.24 -13.85
C ALA A 37 4.18 2.56 -15.32
N SER A 38 4.03 3.82 -15.73
CA SER A 38 4.33 4.27 -17.09
C SER A 38 5.79 4.07 -17.48
N LYS A 39 6.71 4.34 -16.54
CA LYS A 39 8.14 4.07 -16.72
C LYS A 39 8.41 2.59 -16.93
N LYS A 40 7.78 1.71 -16.13
CA LYS A 40 7.91 0.26 -16.29
C LYS A 40 7.37 -0.24 -17.64
N LEU A 41 6.33 0.41 -18.14
CA LEU A 41 5.73 0.10 -19.45
C LEU A 41 6.51 0.69 -20.64
N GLY A 42 7.52 1.53 -20.39
CA GLY A 42 8.32 2.17 -21.44
C GLY A 42 7.58 3.22 -22.24
N LEU A 43 6.55 3.86 -21.66
CA LEU A 43 5.79 4.91 -22.35
C LEU A 43 6.62 6.18 -22.51
N GLU A 44 6.71 6.68 -23.74
CA GLU A 44 7.46 7.93 -24.04
C GLU A 44 6.69 9.19 -23.63
N SER A 45 5.36 9.12 -23.57
CA SER A 45 4.49 10.23 -23.17
C SER A 45 3.30 9.74 -22.37
N VAL A 46 2.82 10.59 -21.46
CA VAL A 46 1.71 10.31 -20.55
C VAL A 46 0.82 11.55 -20.43
N PRO A 47 -0.49 11.39 -20.20
CA PRO A 47 -1.38 12.52 -19.99
C PRO A 47 -1.12 13.18 -18.64
N VAL A 48 -0.98 14.50 -18.68
CA VAL A 48 -0.67 15.33 -17.53
C VAL A 48 -1.68 16.47 -17.42
N HIS A 49 -2.12 16.75 -16.21
CA HIS A 49 -2.86 17.96 -15.87
C HIS A 49 -1.94 18.90 -15.09
N ILE A 50 -1.73 20.11 -15.62
CA ILE A 50 -0.96 21.16 -14.94
C ILE A 50 -1.93 21.94 -14.04
N ALA A 51 -1.70 21.87 -12.73
CA ALA A 51 -2.50 22.58 -11.73
C ALA A 51 -2.05 24.04 -11.62
N GLU A 52 -2.45 24.86 -12.60
CA GLU A 52 -2.12 26.29 -12.64
C GLU A 52 -2.80 27.08 -11.51
N GLY A 53 -2.13 28.13 -11.02
CA GLY A 53 -2.71 29.09 -10.07
C GLY A 53 -2.78 28.61 -8.61
N LEU A 54 -2.22 27.45 -8.28
CA LEU A 54 -2.05 27.01 -6.90
C LEU A 54 -0.84 27.69 -6.25
N SER A 55 -1.00 28.17 -5.01
CA SER A 55 0.15 28.58 -4.20
C SER A 55 0.94 27.34 -3.75
N GLU A 56 2.20 27.53 -3.38
CA GLU A 56 3.04 26.45 -2.81
C GLU A 56 2.36 25.75 -1.64
N GLN A 57 1.67 26.51 -0.78
CA GLN A 57 0.93 25.94 0.35
C GLN A 57 -0.22 25.04 -0.09
N HIS A 58 -0.94 25.40 -1.15
CA HIS A 58 -1.99 24.54 -1.70
C HIS A 58 -1.42 23.28 -2.37
N ILE A 59 -0.26 23.37 -3.02
CA ILE A 59 0.43 22.20 -3.58
C ILE A 59 0.82 21.23 -2.47
N ILE A 60 1.41 21.72 -1.38
CA ILE A 60 1.77 20.91 -0.21
C ILE A 60 0.52 20.29 0.42
N ALA A 61 -0.55 21.08 0.59
CA ALA A 61 -1.81 20.60 1.13
C ALA A 61 -2.43 19.50 0.26
N ASN A 62 -2.42 19.66 -1.06
CA ASN A 62 -2.92 18.65 -2.00
C ASN A 62 -2.12 17.35 -1.95
N ARG A 63 -0.79 17.43 -1.89
CA ARG A 63 0.07 16.24 -1.71
C ARG A 63 -0.30 15.50 -0.42
N LEU A 64 -0.47 16.24 0.69
CA LEU A 64 -0.82 15.65 1.98
C LEU A 64 -2.22 15.03 1.97
N ALA A 65 -3.21 15.75 1.43
CA ALA A 65 -4.59 15.28 1.34
C ALA A 65 -4.70 14.01 0.50
N HIS A 66 -4.03 13.93 -0.66
CA HIS A 66 -4.04 12.73 -1.49
C HIS A 66 -3.34 11.54 -0.83
N ASN A 67 -2.24 11.77 -0.11
CA ASN A 67 -1.57 10.68 0.63
C ASN A 67 -2.48 10.14 1.74
N ARG A 68 -3.21 11.04 2.42
CA ARG A 68 -4.09 10.69 3.53
C ARG A 68 -5.46 10.16 3.09
N ALA A 69 -5.89 10.43 1.86
CA ALA A 69 -7.22 10.05 1.37
C ALA A 69 -7.54 8.56 1.57
N ALA A 70 -6.54 7.67 1.46
CA ALA A 70 -6.72 6.25 1.71
C ALA A 70 -6.97 5.91 3.20
N GLU A 71 -6.46 6.72 4.13
CA GLU A 71 -6.67 6.56 5.58
C GLU A 71 -8.02 7.11 6.03
N ASP A 72 -8.47 8.21 5.41
CA ASP A 72 -9.74 8.86 5.75
C ASP A 72 -10.95 8.25 5.01
N SER A 73 -10.72 7.29 4.10
CA SER A 73 -11.79 6.63 3.34
C SER A 73 -12.20 5.30 3.98
N GLU A 74 -13.50 5.13 4.21
CA GLU A 74 -14.06 3.83 4.57
C GLU A 74 -14.37 3.04 3.29
N CYS A 75 -13.85 1.82 3.21
CA CYS A 75 -14.24 0.89 2.15
C CYS A 75 -15.64 0.35 2.47
N ASN A 76 -16.60 0.60 1.58
CA ASN A 76 -17.93 0.02 1.71
C ASN A 76 -17.89 -1.46 1.30
N LEU A 77 -17.82 -2.34 2.30
CA LEU A 77 -17.70 -3.78 2.08
C LEU A 77 -18.93 -4.40 1.41
N GLU A 78 -20.14 -3.90 1.70
CA GLU A 78 -21.37 -4.39 1.05
C GLU A 78 -21.35 -4.10 -0.45
N LEU A 79 -20.92 -2.90 -0.85
CA LEU A 79 -20.79 -2.55 -2.26
C LEU A 79 -19.66 -3.34 -2.93
N LEU A 80 -18.53 -3.49 -2.25
CA LEU A 80 -17.39 -4.27 -2.75
C LEU A 80 -17.77 -5.74 -2.97
N GLU A 81 -18.57 -6.33 -2.08
CA GLU A 81 -19.06 -7.71 -2.23
C GLU A 81 -19.87 -7.88 -3.52
N LEU A 82 -20.82 -6.97 -3.78
CA LEU A 82 -21.64 -6.98 -5.00
C LEU A 82 -20.77 -6.85 -6.26
N GLU A 83 -19.79 -5.94 -6.26
CA GLU A 83 -18.88 -5.78 -7.40
C GLU A 83 -17.99 -7.01 -7.63
N LEU A 84 -17.55 -7.67 -6.55
CA LEU A 84 -16.74 -8.88 -6.63
C LEU A 84 -17.52 -10.10 -7.13
N GLU A 85 -18.82 -10.19 -6.88
CA GLU A 85 -19.69 -11.24 -7.43
C GLU A 85 -19.83 -11.16 -8.95
N GLU A 86 -19.89 -9.94 -9.50
CA GLU A 86 -20.00 -9.72 -10.95
C GLU A 86 -18.70 -10.06 -11.71
N ILE A 87 -17.55 -10.00 -11.04
CA ILE A 87 -16.24 -10.32 -11.64
C ILE A 87 -16.03 -11.84 -11.64
N SER A 88 -16.31 -12.46 -12.79
CA SER A 88 -16.15 -13.91 -13.01
C SER A 88 -14.71 -14.38 -13.26
N HIS A 89 -13.84 -13.49 -13.76
CA HIS A 89 -12.43 -13.77 -14.06
C HIS A 89 -11.58 -12.54 -13.70
N PRO A 90 -10.29 -12.69 -13.36
CA PRO A 90 -9.43 -11.54 -13.12
C PRO A 90 -9.25 -10.76 -14.42
N ILE A 91 -9.92 -9.62 -14.51
CA ILE A 91 -9.81 -8.72 -15.66
C ILE A 91 -8.50 -7.94 -15.49
N THR A 92 -7.30 -8.55 -15.57
CA THR A 92 -5.96 -7.95 -15.27
C THR A 92 -5.89 -6.61 -14.47
N ASN A 93 -6.71 -6.49 -13.41
CA ASN A 93 -7.03 -5.24 -12.71
C ASN A 93 -5.93 -4.89 -11.69
N GLY A 94 -4.76 -5.50 -11.85
CA GLY A 94 -3.71 -5.48 -10.85
C GLY A 94 -3.81 -6.52 -9.74
N PHE A 95 -4.84 -7.37 -9.79
CA PHE A 95 -4.97 -8.53 -8.91
C PHE A 95 -4.69 -9.81 -9.69
N ASN A 96 -3.87 -10.69 -9.13
CA ASN A 96 -3.80 -12.07 -9.64
C ASN A 96 -4.98 -12.90 -9.11
N GLU A 97 -5.18 -14.11 -9.65
CA GLU A 97 -6.26 -15.02 -9.24
C GLU A 97 -6.26 -15.28 -7.73
N ASP A 98 -5.09 -15.56 -7.16
CA ASP A 98 -4.93 -15.86 -5.73
C ASP A 98 -5.25 -14.65 -4.84
N GLU A 99 -4.91 -13.44 -5.26
CA GLU A 99 -5.28 -12.19 -4.58
C GLU A 99 -6.79 -11.99 -4.60
N LEU A 100 -7.41 -12.16 -5.77
CA LEU A 100 -8.85 -11.98 -5.92
C LEU A 100 -9.62 -13.00 -5.07
N THR A 101 -9.18 -14.27 -5.07
CA THR A 101 -9.77 -15.31 -4.22
C THR A 101 -9.66 -14.98 -2.73
N ARG A 102 -8.49 -14.47 -2.28
CA ARG A 102 -8.31 -14.05 -0.89
C ARG A 102 -9.18 -12.86 -0.51
N ILE A 103 -9.26 -11.84 -1.37
CA ILE A 103 -10.12 -10.67 -1.12
C ILE A 103 -11.58 -11.11 -1.03
N LYS A 104 -12.06 -11.97 -1.95
CA LYS A 104 -13.42 -12.54 -1.90
C LYS A 104 -13.66 -13.30 -0.59
N ALA A 105 -12.72 -14.12 -0.13
CA ALA A 105 -12.85 -14.83 1.13
C ALA A 105 -13.01 -13.86 2.32
N VAL A 106 -12.16 -12.83 2.40
CA VAL A 106 -12.22 -11.82 3.47
C VAL A 106 -13.54 -11.06 3.46
N VAL A 107 -13.97 -10.58 2.29
CA VAL A 107 -15.17 -9.76 2.15
C VAL A 107 -16.44 -10.57 2.44
N MET A 108 -16.56 -11.78 1.89
CA MET A 108 -17.79 -12.59 1.98
C MET A 108 -17.91 -13.37 3.29
N THR A 109 -16.79 -13.78 3.89
CA THR A 109 -16.82 -14.71 5.05
C THR A 109 -16.20 -14.14 6.31
N GLY A 110 -15.54 -12.98 6.23
CA GLY A 110 -14.73 -12.42 7.30
C GLY A 110 -13.50 -13.26 7.65
N HIS A 111 -13.25 -14.38 6.97
CA HIS A 111 -12.03 -15.17 7.15
C HIS A 111 -10.88 -14.56 6.36
N ASN A 112 -9.81 -14.27 7.07
CA ASN A 112 -8.51 -14.06 6.47
C ASN A 112 -7.60 -15.27 6.80
N ASP A 113 -6.59 -15.48 5.97
CA ASP A 113 -5.61 -16.57 6.17
C ASP A 113 -4.72 -16.31 7.40
N TYR A 114 -4.81 -15.11 7.97
CA TYR A 114 -4.22 -14.70 9.24
C TYR A 114 -5.10 -15.24 10.37
N GLY A 115 -5.07 -16.56 10.60
CA GLY A 115 -5.94 -17.25 11.57
C GLY A 115 -6.13 -16.51 12.91
N GLU A 116 -7.24 -16.79 13.60
CA GLU A 116 -7.75 -16.02 14.75
C GLU A 116 -6.67 -15.23 15.52
N VAL A 117 -6.75 -13.90 15.44
CA VAL A 117 -5.92 -13.03 16.27
C VAL A 117 -6.24 -13.37 17.72
N PRO A 118 -5.27 -13.89 18.49
CA PRO A 118 -5.52 -14.20 19.90
C PRO A 118 -5.97 -12.92 20.60
N ASP A 119 -6.96 -13.02 21.49
CA ASP A 119 -7.34 -11.91 22.35
C ASP A 119 -6.07 -11.30 22.96
N VAL A 120 -5.91 -9.98 22.80
CA VAL A 120 -4.76 -9.25 23.33
C VAL A 120 -4.80 -9.44 24.84
N LYS A 121 -3.93 -10.32 25.36
CA LYS A 121 -3.70 -10.40 26.79
C LYS A 121 -3.17 -9.03 27.23
N ASP A 122 -3.88 -8.38 28.15
CA ASP A 122 -3.52 -7.07 28.68
C ASP A 122 -2.02 -6.99 29.00
N ALA A 123 -1.41 -5.90 28.50
CA ALA A 123 -0.01 -5.52 28.64
C ALA A 123 1.00 -6.67 28.58
N SER A 124 1.44 -7.03 27.38
CA SER A 124 2.75 -7.65 27.21
C SER A 124 3.80 -6.65 27.71
N SER A 125 4.31 -6.86 28.92
CA SER A 125 5.36 -6.02 29.50
C SER A 125 6.69 -6.36 28.83
N ILE A 126 6.83 -5.97 27.56
CA ILE A 126 8.11 -6.01 26.85
C ILE A 126 8.95 -4.88 27.43
N PHE A 127 9.93 -5.25 28.24
CA PHE A 127 10.90 -4.32 28.74
C PHE A 127 11.99 -4.14 27.71
N LEU A 128 12.66 -3.00 27.80
CA LEU A 128 13.75 -2.64 26.92
C LEU A 128 14.83 -3.76 26.88
N SER A 129 14.91 -4.64 27.90
CA SER A 129 15.86 -5.76 28.05
C SER A 129 15.47 -7.10 27.43
N ASP A 130 14.33 -7.22 26.79
CA ASP A 130 13.83 -8.55 26.44
C ASP A 130 14.42 -9.04 25.10
N LEU A 131 15.04 -10.21 25.15
CA LEU A 131 15.31 -11.06 23.99
C LEU A 131 14.13 -12.02 23.86
N ILE A 132 13.38 -11.89 22.77
CA ILE A 132 12.20 -12.69 22.48
C ILE A 132 12.56 -13.71 21.40
N GLU A 133 12.44 -14.98 21.72
CA GLU A 133 12.61 -16.08 20.76
C GLU A 133 11.27 -16.44 20.11
N LEU A 134 11.18 -16.24 18.79
CA LEU A 134 10.04 -16.55 17.94
C LEU A 134 10.38 -17.76 17.07
N GLY A 135 10.62 -18.91 17.71
CA GLY A 135 11.07 -20.14 17.04
C GLY A 135 12.51 -20.00 16.54
N HIS A 136 12.72 -20.01 15.21
CA HIS A 136 14.04 -19.79 14.61
C HIS A 136 14.46 -18.31 14.55
N HIS A 137 13.55 -17.40 14.88
CA HIS A 137 13.80 -15.96 14.82
C HIS A 137 14.00 -15.40 16.23
N ARG A 138 14.84 -14.38 16.34
CA ARG A 138 15.10 -13.63 17.57
C ARG A 138 14.68 -12.18 17.37
N LEU A 139 14.14 -11.56 18.40
CA LEU A 139 13.79 -10.15 18.44
C LEU A 139 14.39 -9.53 19.71
N VAL A 140 15.17 -8.46 19.55
CA VAL A 140 15.74 -7.67 20.65
C VAL A 140 15.23 -6.24 20.51
N CYS A 141 14.59 -5.71 21.55
CA CYS A 141 14.06 -4.34 21.56
C CYS A 141 15.09 -3.35 22.15
N ARG A 142 16.13 -3.00 21.39
CA ARG A 142 17.26 -2.15 21.83
C ARG A 142 17.73 -1.16 20.76
N ASP A 143 18.63 -0.27 21.14
CA ASP A 143 19.37 0.60 20.22
C ASP A 143 20.25 -0.25 19.28
N SER A 144 19.92 -0.25 18.00
CA SER A 144 20.63 -0.99 16.95
C SER A 144 22.01 -0.41 16.61
N THR A 145 22.40 0.73 17.20
CA THR A 145 23.72 1.33 17.03
C THR A 145 24.74 0.87 18.07
N ASN A 146 24.30 0.17 19.13
CA ASN A 146 25.19 -0.38 20.15
C ASN A 146 25.56 -1.83 19.80
N ALA A 147 26.86 -2.07 19.57
CA ALA A 147 27.41 -3.36 19.18
C ALA A 147 27.07 -4.50 20.14
N GLU A 148 27.03 -4.26 21.47
CA GLU A 148 26.72 -5.30 22.45
C GLU A 148 25.31 -5.89 22.28
N TYR A 149 24.34 -5.07 21.84
CA TYR A 149 22.98 -5.54 21.60
C TYR A 149 22.84 -6.26 20.25
N VAL A 150 23.70 -5.91 19.28
CA VAL A 150 23.78 -6.61 18.00
C VAL A 150 24.39 -8.00 18.21
N ASP A 151 25.45 -8.11 19.01
CA ASP A 151 26.08 -9.40 19.34
C ASP A 151 25.09 -10.31 20.08
N LEU A 152 24.32 -9.76 21.03
CA LEU A 152 23.23 -10.48 21.71
C LEU A 152 22.15 -11.00 20.73
N TYR A 153 21.79 -10.18 19.74
CA TYR A 153 20.84 -10.57 18.68
C TYR A 153 21.40 -11.70 17.80
N LEU A 154 22.70 -11.65 17.47
CA LEU A 154 23.40 -12.64 16.66
C LEU A 154 23.67 -13.94 17.45
N GLY A 155 23.76 -13.87 18.78
CA GLY A 155 24.08 -14.99 19.66
C GLY A 155 25.56 -15.31 19.72
N GLU A 156 26.41 -14.29 19.63
CA GLU A 156 27.88 -14.39 19.72
C GLU A 156 28.41 -13.93 21.10
#